data_AF-A0A921NUF9-F1
#
_entry.id   AF-A0A921NUF9-F1
#
_cell.length_a   1.000
_cell.length_b   1.000
_cell.length_c   1.000
_cell.angle_alpha   90.00
_cell.angle_beta   90.00
_cell.angle_gamma   90.00
#
_symmetry.space_group_name_H-M   'P 1'
#
loop_
_entity.id
_entity.type
_entity.pdbx_description
1 polymer ?
#
loop_
_entity_poly.entity_id
_entity_poly.type
_entity_poly.pdbx_seq_one_letter_code
_entity_poly.pdbx_strand_id
1 'polypeptide(L)'
;MKLWHLLLLAAMPMQAAIGCPIKSNVHPFPASGPWIDTTELPAPVVEKVSVTRGLDGAGSCDRLGLLSIQLRWPRAKGVDVENVGFEYRVLRGRAPEGMLPDAAVAAPPVSGRRTEHLLTWDDGPQVRGQPLDLLVEVRAITRDYRRGPPAVFVIDEVRSR
;
A
#
# COMPACT_ATOMS: atom_id res chain seq x y z
N MET A 1 -43.51 25.27 35.60
CA MET A 1 -42.10 25.57 35.21
C MET A 1 -41.26 24.28 35.19
N LYS A 2 -41.56 23.33 34.29
CA LYS A 2 -40.89 22.01 34.27
C LYS A 2 -40.86 21.36 32.87
N LEU A 3 -40.91 22.19 31.82
CA LEU A 3 -40.94 21.71 30.42
C LEU A 3 -39.79 22.25 29.56
N TRP A 4 -38.87 23.04 30.12
CA TRP A 4 -37.87 23.76 29.31
C TRP A 4 -36.53 23.02 29.14
N HIS A 5 -36.27 21.99 29.94
CA HIS A 5 -34.98 21.28 29.92
C HIS A 5 -34.90 20.10 28.92
N LEU A 6 -35.99 19.77 28.22
CA LEU A 6 -36.04 18.64 27.28
C LEU A 6 -35.76 19.03 25.82
N LEU A 7 -35.67 20.32 25.49
CA LEU A 7 -35.49 20.80 24.11
C LEU A 7 -34.03 21.05 23.69
N LEU A 8 -33.07 20.93 24.61
CA LEU A 8 -31.65 21.22 24.35
C LEU A 8 -30.80 19.98 24.00
N LEU A 9 -31.38 18.77 24.02
CA LEU A 9 -30.67 17.52 23.71
C LEU A 9 -30.79 17.06 22.24
N ALA A 10 -31.50 17.81 21.39
CA ALA A 10 -31.76 17.41 20.00
C ALA A 10 -30.86 18.06 18.94
N ALA A 11 -29.87 18.88 19.33
CA ALA A 11 -29.09 19.71 18.40
C ALA A 11 -27.58 19.42 18.44
N MET A 12 -27.14 18.26 18.93
CA MET A 12 -25.76 17.83 18.70
C MET A 12 -25.71 17.07 17.38
N PRO A 13 -24.98 17.56 16.35
CA PRO A 13 -24.63 16.72 15.23
C PRO A 13 -23.70 15.65 15.80
N MET A 14 -24.26 14.48 16.09
CA MET A 14 -23.52 13.25 16.34
C MET A 14 -22.91 12.83 15.00
N GLN A 15 -21.95 13.62 14.51
CA GLN A 15 -21.01 13.15 13.51
C GLN A 15 -20.11 12.18 14.26
N ALA A 16 -20.57 10.93 14.35
CA ALA A 16 -19.67 9.82 14.58
C ALA A 16 -18.48 10.05 13.64
N ALA A 17 -17.28 10.15 14.19
CA ALA A 17 -16.07 10.15 13.40
C ALA A 17 -16.00 8.77 12.72
N ILE A 18 -16.71 8.64 11.59
CA ILE A 18 -16.62 7.48 10.72
C ILE A 18 -15.22 7.58 10.13
N GLY A 19 -14.26 6.87 10.75
CA GLY A 19 -12.90 6.81 10.24
C GLY A 19 -12.90 6.37 8.77
N CYS A 20 -11.87 6.75 8.02
CA CYS A 20 -11.81 6.41 6.60
C CYS A 20 -11.96 4.88 6.40
N PRO A 21 -12.96 4.42 5.61
CA PRO A 21 -13.21 3.00 5.40
C PRO A 21 -12.20 2.35 4.45
N ILE A 22 -11.44 3.16 3.69
CA ILE A 22 -10.41 2.68 2.77
C ILE A 22 -9.21 2.20 3.60
N LYS A 23 -8.74 0.99 3.31
CA LYS A 23 -7.58 0.34 3.94
C LYS A 23 -6.69 -0.25 2.85
N SER A 24 -5.44 -0.50 3.20
CA SER A 24 -4.57 -1.32 2.37
C SER A 24 -5.22 -2.70 2.11
N ASN A 25 -5.12 -3.20 0.88
CA ASN A 25 -5.68 -4.51 0.51
C ASN A 25 -4.66 -5.66 0.66
N VAL A 26 -3.46 -5.34 1.13
CA VAL A 26 -2.39 -6.31 1.34
C VAL A 26 -2.50 -6.94 2.73
N HIS A 27 -2.05 -8.18 2.85
CA HIS A 27 -1.92 -8.89 4.12
C HIS A 27 -0.47 -9.40 4.29
N PRO A 28 -0.01 -9.63 5.53
CA PRO A 28 1.32 -10.17 5.76
C PRO A 28 1.53 -11.52 5.06
N PHE A 29 2.68 -11.68 4.39
CA PHE A 29 3.09 -12.96 3.83
C PHE A 29 3.91 -13.74 4.86
N PRO A 30 3.53 -14.98 5.23
CA PRO A 30 3.94 -15.63 6.48
C PRO A 30 5.36 -16.21 6.52
N ALA A 31 6.28 -15.76 5.67
CA ALA A 31 7.63 -16.30 5.67
C ALA A 31 8.53 -15.52 6.65
N SER A 32 8.99 -16.21 7.69
CA SER A 32 9.94 -15.73 8.69
C SER A 32 11.22 -16.56 8.65
N GLY A 33 12.29 -15.99 8.11
CA GLY A 33 13.58 -16.65 7.96
C GLY A 33 14.52 -15.82 7.07
N PRO A 34 15.82 -16.12 7.04
CA PRO A 34 16.74 -15.43 6.14
C PRO A 34 16.39 -15.78 4.68
N TRP A 35 16.19 -14.75 3.86
CA TRP A 35 15.93 -14.91 2.43
C TRP A 35 17.16 -15.44 1.69
N ILE A 36 16.96 -16.47 0.88
CA ILE A 36 17.97 -17.04 -0.02
C ILE A 36 17.75 -16.44 -1.40
N ASP A 37 18.66 -15.56 -1.82
CA ASP A 37 18.64 -14.96 -3.15
C ASP A 37 18.81 -16.04 -4.23
N THR A 38 17.94 -16.03 -5.24
CA THR A 38 17.95 -17.01 -6.34
C THR A 38 17.59 -16.37 -7.68
N THR A 39 18.11 -16.96 -8.76
CA THR A 39 17.75 -16.63 -10.14
C THR A 39 16.70 -17.59 -10.74
N GLU A 40 16.27 -18.60 -9.98
CA GLU A 40 15.25 -19.56 -10.41
C GLU A 40 13.83 -18.97 -10.39
N LEU A 41 13.63 -17.93 -9.59
CA LEU A 41 12.41 -17.14 -9.58
C LEU A 41 12.53 -16.00 -10.61
N PRO A 42 11.48 -15.71 -11.38
CA PRO A 42 11.48 -14.55 -12.25
C PRO A 42 11.38 -13.25 -11.43
N ALA A 43 11.79 -12.12 -12.01
CA ALA A 43 11.46 -10.82 -11.46
C ALA A 43 9.95 -10.56 -11.64
N PRO A 44 9.26 -9.94 -10.67
CA PRO A 44 7.91 -9.44 -10.90
C PRO A 44 7.90 -8.38 -12.02
N VAL A 45 6.76 -8.18 -12.66
CA VAL A 45 6.58 -7.10 -13.64
C VAL A 45 5.68 -6.03 -13.03
N VAL A 46 6.18 -4.81 -12.89
CA VAL A 46 5.39 -3.65 -12.46
C VAL A 46 4.68 -3.10 -13.69
N GLU A 47 3.37 -3.33 -13.78
CA GLU A 47 2.56 -2.92 -14.94
C GLU A 47 2.10 -1.46 -14.82
N LYS A 48 1.81 -0.99 -13.61
CA LYS A 48 1.38 0.37 -13.34
C LYS A 48 1.69 0.78 -11.91
N VAL A 49 2.05 2.04 -11.72
CA VAL A 49 2.19 2.69 -10.42
C VAL A 49 1.36 3.95 -10.45
N SER A 50 0.55 4.19 -9.42
CA SER A 50 -0.17 5.44 -9.26
C SER A 50 -0.21 5.86 -7.82
N VAL A 51 -0.01 7.15 -7.59
CA VAL A 51 -0.02 7.77 -6.27
C VAL A 51 -1.09 8.85 -6.25
N THR A 52 -1.86 8.86 -5.17
CA THR A 52 -2.79 9.93 -4.85
C THR A 52 -2.45 10.45 -3.45
N ARG A 53 -2.21 11.76 -3.35
CA ARG A 53 -2.01 12.43 -2.07
C ARG A 53 -3.35 12.67 -1.37
N GLY A 54 -3.29 12.83 -0.05
CA GLY A 54 -4.42 13.31 0.73
C GLY A 54 -4.81 14.74 0.33
N LEU A 55 -6.07 15.09 0.58
CA LEU A 55 -6.63 16.43 0.40
C LEU A 55 -6.50 17.27 1.68
N ASP A 56 -6.53 18.59 1.53
CA ASP A 56 -6.55 19.51 2.67
C ASP A 56 -7.98 19.87 3.10
N GLY A 57 -8.69 18.91 3.70
CA GLY A 57 -10.05 19.13 4.16
C GLY A 57 -10.38 18.44 5.48
N ALA A 58 -11.65 18.53 5.87
CA ALA A 58 -12.19 18.00 7.12
C ALA A 58 -12.91 16.63 6.97
N GLY A 59 -12.89 16.04 5.78
CA GLY A 59 -13.41 14.72 5.50
C GLY A 59 -12.57 13.63 6.16
N SER A 60 -13.21 12.53 6.53
CA SER A 60 -12.54 11.45 7.28
C SER A 60 -11.43 10.74 6.50
N CYS A 61 -11.41 10.86 5.16
CA CYS A 61 -10.38 10.32 4.27
C CYS A 61 -9.43 11.39 3.72
N ASP A 62 -9.56 12.66 4.11
CA ASP A 62 -8.78 13.74 3.49
C ASP A 62 -7.28 13.59 3.80
N ARG A 63 -6.93 12.96 4.92
CA ARG A 63 -5.54 12.65 5.26
C ARG A 63 -5.04 11.34 4.64
N LEU A 64 -5.82 10.66 3.80
CA LEU A 64 -5.42 9.36 3.27
C LEU A 64 -4.61 9.51 1.99
N GLY A 65 -3.36 9.06 2.02
CA GLY A 65 -2.59 8.81 0.82
C GLY A 65 -2.86 7.41 0.27
N LEU A 66 -2.90 7.26 -1.05
CA LEU A 66 -3.07 5.99 -1.76
C LEU A 66 -1.91 5.73 -2.71
N LEU A 67 -1.36 4.52 -2.66
CA LEU A 67 -0.37 4.02 -3.60
C LEU A 67 -0.92 2.71 -4.18
N SER A 68 -1.21 2.70 -5.47
CA SER A 68 -1.57 1.48 -6.21
C SER A 68 -0.38 1.03 -7.05
N ILE A 69 -0.02 -0.25 -6.88
CA ILE A 69 1.01 -0.92 -7.65
C ILE A 69 0.38 -2.15 -8.30
N GLN A 70 0.24 -2.12 -9.62
CA GLN A 70 -0.22 -3.27 -10.39
C GLN A 70 0.98 -4.14 -10.74
N LEU A 71 0.98 -5.36 -10.23
CA LEU A 71 2.02 -6.35 -10.42
C LEU A 71 1.50 -7.50 -11.27
N ARG A 72 2.36 -8.00 -12.15
CA ARG A 72 2.17 -9.29 -12.82
C ARG A 72 3.30 -10.23 -12.44
N TRP A 73 2.92 -11.41 -11.94
CA TRP A 73 3.86 -12.48 -11.66
C TRP A 73 4.12 -13.34 -12.92
N PRO A 74 5.36 -13.45 -13.41
CA PRO A 74 5.67 -14.38 -14.49
C PRO A 74 5.51 -15.84 -14.05
N ARG A 75 5.39 -16.76 -15.02
CA ARG A 75 5.29 -18.19 -14.69
C ARG A 75 6.66 -18.62 -14.16
N ALA A 76 6.65 -19.28 -13.01
CA ALA A 76 7.80 -19.96 -12.45
C ALA A 76 7.47 -21.45 -12.33
N LYS A 77 8.44 -22.31 -12.62
CA LYS A 77 8.24 -23.76 -12.58
C LYS A 77 8.13 -24.22 -11.12
N GLY A 78 7.06 -24.92 -10.78
CA GLY A 78 6.86 -25.47 -9.44
C GLY A 78 6.56 -24.44 -8.35
N VAL A 79 6.09 -23.24 -8.72
CA VAL A 79 5.68 -22.19 -7.78
C VAL A 79 4.29 -21.68 -8.16
N ASP A 80 3.32 -21.94 -7.29
CA ASP A 80 1.97 -21.42 -7.42
C ASP A 80 1.90 -19.96 -6.98
N VAL A 81 1.05 -19.17 -7.63
CA VAL A 81 0.96 -17.72 -7.38
C VAL A 81 0.46 -17.41 -5.97
N GLU A 82 -0.37 -18.28 -5.37
CA GLU A 82 -0.83 -18.10 -3.99
C GLU A 82 0.29 -18.31 -2.96
N ASN A 83 1.43 -18.87 -3.39
CA ASN A 83 2.62 -19.09 -2.57
C ASN A 83 3.72 -18.05 -2.81
N VAL A 84 3.36 -16.92 -3.42
CA VAL A 84 4.28 -15.80 -3.67
C VAL A 84 3.85 -14.57 -2.88
N GLY A 85 4.80 -14.01 -2.14
CA GLY A 85 4.70 -12.69 -1.52
C GLY A 85 5.65 -11.71 -2.19
N PHE A 86 5.55 -10.45 -1.80
CA PHE A 86 6.36 -9.36 -2.34
C PHE A 86 6.99 -8.54 -1.22
N GLU A 87 8.31 -8.38 -1.29
CA GLU A 87 9.11 -7.51 -0.42
C GLU A 87 9.40 -6.21 -1.17
N TYR A 88 9.16 -5.07 -0.52
CA TYR A 88 9.45 -3.74 -1.05
C TYR A 88 10.66 -3.15 -0.34
N ARG A 89 11.54 -2.48 -1.08
CA ARG A 89 12.67 -1.75 -0.50
C ARG A 89 12.91 -0.44 -1.22
N VAL A 90 13.06 0.64 -0.46
CA VAL A 90 13.46 1.94 -0.99
C VAL A 90 14.97 1.90 -1.28
N LEU A 91 15.34 2.15 -2.53
CA LEU A 91 16.72 2.27 -2.98
C LEU A 91 17.21 3.72 -2.96
N ARG A 92 16.32 4.68 -3.22
CA ARG A 92 16.61 6.13 -3.20
C ARG A 92 15.36 6.90 -2.77
N GLY A 93 15.56 8.02 -2.08
CA GLY A 93 14.49 8.88 -1.58
C GLY A 93 14.07 8.49 -0.17
N ARG A 94 13.00 9.12 0.34
CA ARG A 94 12.42 8.82 1.65
C ARG A 94 10.92 8.68 1.53
N ALA A 95 10.42 7.46 1.70
CA ALA A 95 8.98 7.23 1.79
C ALA A 95 8.45 7.81 3.11
N PRO A 96 7.25 8.41 3.11
CA PRO A 96 6.45 8.61 4.31
C PRO A 96 6.32 7.32 5.14
N GLU A 97 6.24 7.49 6.46
CA GLU A 97 6.02 6.39 7.39
C GLU A 97 4.72 5.63 7.03
N GLY A 98 4.81 4.30 6.96
CA GLY A 98 3.68 3.43 6.63
C GLY A 98 3.26 3.39 5.16
N MET A 99 3.89 4.18 4.26
CA MET A 99 3.56 4.15 2.82
C MET A 99 3.91 2.83 2.15
N LEU A 100 5.04 2.23 2.52
CA LEU A 100 5.48 0.92 2.06
C LEU A 100 5.53 -0.05 3.25
N PRO A 101 5.19 -1.33 3.05
CA PRO A 101 5.25 -2.32 4.11
C PRO A 101 6.70 -2.69 4.44
N ASP A 102 7.01 -2.81 5.73
CA ASP A 102 8.33 -3.26 6.20
C ASP A 102 8.54 -4.77 6.04
N ALA A 103 7.45 -5.53 6.10
CA ALA A 103 7.43 -6.96 5.90
C ALA A 103 6.91 -7.31 4.51
N ALA A 104 7.24 -8.51 4.04
CA ALA A 104 6.67 -8.99 2.80
C ALA A 104 5.16 -9.17 2.90
N VAL A 105 4.47 -8.86 1.81
CA VAL A 105 3.00 -8.85 1.73
C VAL A 105 2.49 -9.61 0.52
N ALA A 106 1.24 -10.01 0.58
CA ALA A 106 0.49 -10.51 -0.56
C ALA A 106 -0.86 -9.80 -0.66
N ALA A 107 -1.43 -9.79 -1.87
CA ALA A 107 -2.80 -9.37 -2.11
C ALA A 107 -3.48 -10.43 -3.00
N PRO A 108 -4.79 -10.66 -2.83
CA PRO A 108 -5.54 -11.56 -3.70
C PRO A 108 -5.34 -11.22 -5.18
N PRO A 109 -5.24 -12.21 -6.07
CA PRO A 109 -5.11 -11.93 -7.50
C PRO A 109 -6.37 -11.22 -8.02
N VAL A 110 -6.17 -10.16 -8.81
CA VAL A 110 -7.23 -9.46 -9.53
C VAL A 110 -7.67 -10.28 -10.75
N SER A 111 -6.70 -10.87 -11.44
CA SER A 111 -6.95 -11.76 -12.59
C SER A 111 -5.74 -12.63 -12.90
N GLY A 112 -5.89 -13.94 -12.76
CA GLY A 112 -4.81 -14.90 -13.03
C GLY A 112 -3.56 -14.61 -12.22
N ARG A 113 -2.53 -14.07 -12.87
CA ARG A 113 -1.23 -13.74 -12.25
C ARG A 113 -1.03 -12.25 -12.00
N ARG A 114 -2.10 -11.46 -12.12
CA ARG A 114 -2.10 -10.03 -11.81
C ARG A 114 -2.64 -9.80 -10.42
N THR A 115 -1.97 -8.94 -9.68
CA THR A 115 -2.42 -8.45 -8.37
C THR A 115 -2.25 -6.94 -8.31
N GLU A 116 -3.09 -6.28 -7.53
CA GLU A 116 -2.98 -4.86 -7.23
C GLU A 116 -2.68 -4.73 -5.75
N HIS A 117 -1.58 -4.07 -5.42
CA HIS A 117 -1.26 -3.68 -4.06
C HIS A 117 -1.74 -2.24 -3.87
N LEU A 118 -2.88 -2.10 -3.20
CA LEU A 118 -3.35 -0.82 -2.69
C LEU A 118 -2.77 -0.64 -1.28
N LEU A 119 -1.90 0.35 -1.14
CA LEU A 119 -1.24 0.73 0.09
C LEU A 119 -1.74 2.10 0.52
N THR A 120 -1.99 2.27 1.82
CA THR A 120 -2.49 3.51 2.41
C THR A 120 -1.57 4.03 3.50
N TRP A 121 -1.36 5.34 3.57
CA TRP A 121 -0.63 6.00 4.67
C TRP A 121 -1.36 7.27 5.16
N ASP A 122 -0.97 7.77 6.34
CA ASP A 122 -1.40 9.09 6.82
C ASP A 122 -0.62 10.18 6.08
N ASP A 123 -1.25 10.75 5.06
CA ASP A 123 -0.76 11.87 4.28
C ASP A 123 -1.23 13.22 4.82
N GLY A 124 -1.15 13.36 6.14
CA GLY A 124 -1.48 14.59 6.84
C GLY A 124 -0.59 15.78 6.44
N PRO A 125 -0.92 17.00 6.90
CA PRO A 125 -0.28 18.24 6.44
C PRO A 125 1.26 18.27 6.50
N GLN A 126 1.87 17.59 7.48
CA GLN A 126 3.33 17.55 7.63
C GLN A 126 4.03 16.57 6.66
N VAL A 127 3.28 15.60 6.15
CA VAL A 127 3.75 14.60 5.18
C VAL A 127 3.46 15.06 3.76
N ARG A 128 2.30 15.70 3.53
CA ARG A 128 1.79 16.10 2.20
C ARG A 128 2.73 17.00 1.42
N GLY A 129 3.47 17.88 2.09
CA GLY A 129 4.45 18.78 1.46
C GLY A 129 5.76 18.09 1.03
N GLN A 130 6.00 16.84 1.43
CA GLN A 130 7.22 16.11 1.08
C GLN A 130 7.13 15.61 -0.37
N PRO A 131 8.14 15.84 -1.21
CA PRO A 131 8.14 15.35 -2.58
C PRO A 131 8.24 13.82 -2.59
N LEU A 132 7.40 13.18 -3.41
CA LEU A 132 7.55 11.77 -3.73
C LEU A 132 8.40 11.65 -4.98
N ASP A 133 9.67 11.31 -4.77
CA ASP A 133 10.64 10.91 -5.79
C ASP A 133 11.44 9.73 -5.22
N LEU A 134 10.87 8.54 -5.36
CA LEU A 134 11.43 7.32 -4.78
C LEU A 134 11.85 6.36 -5.88
N LEU A 135 13.03 5.77 -5.74
CA LEU A 135 13.39 4.56 -6.47
C LEU A 135 13.12 3.38 -5.56
N VAL A 136 12.24 2.48 -5.98
CA VAL A 136 11.79 1.34 -5.18
C VAL A 136 12.07 0.06 -5.94
N GLU A 137 12.53 -0.96 -5.23
CA GLU A 137 12.52 -2.33 -5.74
C GLU A 137 11.39 -3.12 -5.11
N VAL A 138 10.84 -4.05 -5.90
CA VAL A 138 9.97 -5.12 -5.43
C VAL A 138 10.58 -6.46 -5.81
N ARG A 139 10.64 -7.38 -4.85
CA ARG A 139 11.17 -8.74 -5.02
C ARG A 139 10.08 -9.74 -4.69
N ALA A 140 9.96 -10.78 -5.51
CA ALA A 140 9.12 -11.91 -5.16
C ALA A 140 9.82 -12.80 -4.13
N ILE A 141 9.07 -13.24 -3.13
CA ILE A 141 9.50 -14.22 -2.15
C ILE A 141 8.55 -15.40 -2.13
N THR A 142 9.03 -16.56 -1.75
CA THR A 142 8.23 -17.79 -1.63
C THR A 142 8.26 -18.35 -0.22
N ARG A 143 7.32 -19.24 0.11
CA ARG A 143 7.23 -19.87 1.44
C ARG A 143 8.44 -20.72 1.82
N ASP A 144 9.22 -21.16 0.84
CA ASP A 144 10.48 -21.90 1.01
C ASP A 144 11.71 -20.97 1.12
N TYR A 145 11.49 -19.70 1.48
CA TYR A 145 12.51 -18.69 1.76
C TYR A 145 13.38 -18.28 0.57
N ARG A 146 12.96 -18.58 -0.67
CA ARG A 146 13.65 -18.07 -1.85
C ARG A 146 13.20 -16.64 -2.15
N ARG A 147 14.14 -15.81 -2.59
CA ARG A 147 13.91 -14.42 -3.00
C ARG A 147 14.45 -14.18 -4.40
N GLY A 148 13.54 -13.85 -5.31
CA GLY A 148 13.86 -13.62 -6.71
C GLY A 148 14.60 -12.32 -6.98
N PRO A 149 15.02 -12.08 -8.23
CA PRO A 149 15.62 -10.83 -8.65
C PRO A 149 14.62 -9.65 -8.52
N PRO A 150 15.12 -8.42 -8.35
CA PRO A 150 14.27 -7.25 -8.19
C PRO A 150 13.66 -6.78 -9.51
N ALA A 151 12.46 -6.21 -9.42
CA ALA A 151 11.97 -5.23 -10.37
C ALA A 151 12.07 -3.84 -9.74
N VAL A 152 12.62 -2.89 -10.48
CA VAL A 152 12.83 -1.51 -10.01
C VAL A 152 11.85 -0.59 -10.70
N PHE A 153 11.23 0.31 -9.95
CA PHE A 153 10.28 1.29 -10.45
C PHE A 153 10.42 2.62 -9.69
N VAL A 154 9.91 3.68 -10.30
CA VAL A 154 9.86 5.01 -9.69
C VAL A 154 8.46 5.23 -9.11
N ILE A 155 8.41 5.83 -7.93
CA ILE A 155 7.21 6.43 -7.38
C ILE A 155 7.41 7.93 -7.45
N ASP A 156 6.71 8.57 -8.37
CA ASP A 156 6.66 10.01 -8.49
C ASP A 156 5.23 10.54 -8.35
N GLU A 157 5.12 11.77 -7.86
CA GLU A 157 3.86 12.49 -7.93
C GLU A 157 3.76 13.11 -9.33
N VAL A 158 2.88 12.57 -10.18
CA VAL A 158 2.57 13.21 -11.46
C VAL A 158 1.95 14.57 -11.15
N ARG A 159 2.74 15.64 -11.26
CA ARG A 159 2.22 17.00 -11.22
C ARG A 159 1.23 17.15 -12.37
N SER A 160 -0.07 17.14 -12.09
CA SER A 160 -1.05 17.71 -13.00
C SER A 160 -0.65 19.17 -13.21
N ARG A 161 -0.13 19.49 -14.39
CA ARG A 161 0.08 20.86 -14.84
C ARG A 161 -1.26 21.52 -15.14
#